data_AF-A0A954K3D4-F1
#
_entry.id   AF-A0A954K3D4-F1
#
_cell.length_a   1.000
_cell.length_b   1.000
_cell.length_c   1.000
_cell.angle_alpha   90.00
_cell.angle_beta   90.00
_cell.angle_gamma   90.00
#
_symmetry.space_group_name_H-M   'P 1'
#
loop_
_entity.id
_entity.type
_entity.pdbx_description
1 polymer ?
#
loop_
_entity_poly.entity_id
_entity_poly.type
_entity_poly.pdbx_seq_one_letter_code
_entity_poly.pdbx_strand_id
1 'polypeptide(L)'
;MLISNWLNVLTSRFHFRPRYNSRARRAMRRRMQKAYLNPPAVIELLEVRQMLTSTLFLDFGAGFTSGELHTTVGDYRDIDGTGTGDGTGPDLDGYGAGLSFLGLTDDLVFKSLNYDFDGNATVNTADLTALANAVVPLIERALEPFDIDVEIASANDFSDVQTTLGLNDLDSSGEFD
;
A
#
# COMPACT_ATOMS: atom_id res chain seq x y z
N MET A 1 76.22 18.27 5.57
CA MET A 1 74.95 17.83 4.94
C MET A 1 75.13 17.85 3.43
N LEU A 2 75.31 16.69 2.78
CA LEU A 2 75.60 16.61 1.33
C LEU A 2 75.09 15.29 0.69
N ILE A 3 74.05 14.67 1.25
CA ILE A 3 73.56 13.34 0.81
C ILE A 3 72.09 13.37 0.33
N SER A 4 71.32 14.42 0.59
CA SER A 4 69.88 14.46 0.24
C SER A 4 69.55 14.79 -1.21
N ASN A 5 70.53 15.16 -2.05
CA ASN A 5 70.24 15.68 -3.40
C ASN A 5 70.31 14.65 -4.54
N TRP A 6 70.80 13.42 -4.27
CA TRP A 6 70.96 12.40 -5.32
C TRP A 6 69.71 11.54 -5.54
N LEU A 7 68.87 11.34 -4.52
CA LEU A 7 67.70 10.47 -4.63
C LEU A 7 66.53 11.09 -5.41
N ASN A 8 66.38 12.43 -5.41
CA ASN A 8 65.33 13.11 -6.19
C ASN A 8 65.61 13.18 -7.70
N VAL A 9 66.86 12.94 -8.12
CA VAL A 9 67.24 12.97 -9.54
C VAL A 9 66.86 11.64 -10.24
N LEU A 10 66.69 10.55 -9.49
CA LEU A 10 66.37 9.22 -10.03
C LEU A 10 64.87 8.98 -10.26
N THR A 11 63.96 9.69 -9.57
CA THR A 11 62.52 9.47 -9.69
C THR A 11 61.83 10.32 -10.77
N SER A 12 62.50 11.34 -11.32
CA SER A 12 61.88 12.26 -12.29
C SER A 12 61.89 11.76 -13.75
N ARG A 13 62.47 10.59 -14.05
CA ARG A 13 62.87 10.23 -15.42
C ARG A 13 61.99 9.28 -16.23
N PHE A 14 60.78 8.93 -15.79
CA PHE A 14 59.89 8.09 -16.62
C PHE A 14 58.42 8.49 -16.61
N HIS A 15 58.11 9.78 -16.75
CA HIS A 15 56.79 10.18 -17.25
C HIS A 15 56.80 10.13 -18.79
N PHE A 16 56.58 8.94 -19.35
CA PHE A 16 56.31 8.79 -20.78
C PHE A 16 54.99 9.50 -21.11
N ARG A 17 55.08 10.77 -21.53
CA ARG A 17 53.95 11.44 -22.18
C ARG A 17 53.79 10.79 -23.56
N PRO A 18 52.68 10.09 -23.84
CA PRO A 18 52.46 9.50 -25.15
C PRO A 18 52.53 10.61 -26.20
N ARG A 19 53.51 10.50 -27.11
CA ARG A 19 53.69 11.44 -28.21
C ARG A 19 52.68 11.09 -29.29
N TYR A 20 51.51 11.71 -29.23
CA TYR A 20 50.52 11.60 -30.29
C TYR A 20 50.98 12.39 -31.53
N ASN A 21 51.15 11.70 -32.65
CA ASN A 21 51.35 12.34 -33.95
C ASN A 21 50.10 13.12 -34.37
N SER A 22 50.24 13.99 -35.38
CA SER A 22 49.15 14.85 -35.86
C SER A 22 47.90 14.07 -36.27
N ARG A 23 48.09 12.86 -36.83
CA ARG A 23 47.02 11.94 -37.21
C ARG A 23 46.23 11.44 -35.99
N ALA A 24 46.91 11.01 -34.94
CA ALA A 24 46.29 10.55 -33.69
C ALA A 24 45.49 11.67 -33.01
N ARG A 25 46.05 12.90 -32.95
CA ARG A 25 45.32 14.05 -32.40
C ARG A 25 44.07 14.38 -33.22
N ARG A 26 44.16 14.33 -34.54
CA ARG A 26 43.01 14.55 -35.43
C ARG A 26 41.95 13.45 -35.27
N ALA A 27 42.36 12.19 -35.10
CA ALA A 27 41.45 11.07 -34.85
C ALA A 27 40.72 11.22 -33.51
N MET A 28 41.44 11.60 -32.44
CA MET A 28 40.84 11.87 -31.13
C MET A 28 39.85 13.03 -31.19
N ARG A 29 40.21 14.15 -31.83
CA ARG A 29 39.29 15.28 -32.02
C ARG A 29 38.03 14.87 -32.77
N ARG A 30 38.16 14.08 -33.84
CA ARG A 30 37.01 13.56 -34.59
C ARG A 30 36.13 12.64 -33.74
N ARG A 31 36.71 11.80 -32.89
CA ARG A 31 35.96 10.94 -31.95
C ARG A 31 35.22 11.76 -30.91
N MET A 32 35.90 12.73 -30.27
CA MET A 32 35.25 13.63 -29.31
C MET A 32 34.15 14.45 -29.98
N GLN A 33 34.39 15.00 -31.17
CA GLN A 33 33.40 15.76 -31.92
C GLN A 33 32.18 14.90 -32.28
N LYS A 34 32.37 13.63 -32.64
CA LYS A 34 31.26 12.68 -32.83
C LYS A 34 30.48 12.41 -31.55
N ALA A 35 31.15 12.28 -30.40
CA ALA A 35 30.50 12.10 -29.10
C ALA A 35 29.72 13.36 -28.66
N TYR A 36 30.22 14.56 -28.98
CA TYR A 36 29.51 15.82 -28.72
C TYR A 36 28.31 16.04 -29.64
N LEU A 37 28.39 15.61 -30.90
CA LEU A 37 27.31 15.74 -31.87
C LEU A 37 26.24 14.65 -31.71
N ASN A 38 26.62 13.50 -31.16
CA ASN A 38 25.72 12.40 -30.82
C ASN A 38 25.80 12.13 -29.31
N PRO A 39 25.27 13.03 -28.47
CA PRO A 39 25.08 12.69 -27.07
C PRO A 39 24.26 11.39 -27.02
N PRO A 40 24.57 10.45 -26.10
CA PRO A 40 23.65 9.35 -25.85
C PRO A 40 22.27 9.96 -25.57
N ALA A 41 21.24 9.43 -26.21
CA ALA A 41 19.87 9.80 -25.89
C ALA A 41 19.72 9.65 -24.37
N VAL A 42 19.29 10.72 -23.71
CA VAL A 42 18.98 10.67 -22.29
C VAL A 42 17.93 9.58 -22.15
N ILE A 43 18.31 8.48 -21.51
CA ILE A 43 17.36 7.45 -21.12
C ILE A 43 16.53 8.14 -20.05
N GLU A 44 15.30 8.54 -20.39
CA GLU A 44 14.37 9.00 -19.37
C GLU A 44 14.24 7.88 -18.35
N LEU A 45 14.39 8.23 -17.07
CA LEU A 45 14.12 7.29 -15.98
C LEU A 45 12.67 6.86 -16.16
N LEU A 46 12.44 5.55 -16.19
CA LEU A 46 11.09 5.01 -16.08
C LEU A 46 10.45 5.66 -14.85
N GLU A 47 9.41 6.45 -15.09
CA GLU A 47 8.54 6.97 -14.05
C GLU A 47 8.14 5.80 -13.15
N VAL A 48 8.20 5.99 -11.83
CA VAL A 48 7.67 5.00 -10.90
C VAL A 48 6.19 4.85 -11.26
N ARG A 49 5.82 3.69 -11.80
CA ARG A 49 4.41 3.34 -11.97
C ARG A 49 3.87 2.98 -10.60
N GLN A 50 3.50 3.99 -9.84
CA GLN A 50 2.68 3.79 -8.66
C GLN A 50 1.29 3.45 -9.19
N MET A 51 0.94 2.17 -9.14
CA MET A 51 -0.43 1.75 -9.43
C MET A 51 -1.28 2.02 -8.20
N LEU A 52 -2.52 2.44 -8.42
CA LEU A 52 -3.53 2.53 -7.36
C LEU A 52 -3.75 1.12 -6.82
N THR A 53 -3.18 0.81 -5.66
CA THR A 53 -3.45 -0.42 -4.93
C THR A 53 -4.68 -0.18 -4.07
N SER A 54 -5.78 -0.86 -4.39
CA SER A 54 -6.98 -0.84 -3.55
C SER A 54 -6.99 -2.11 -2.70
N THR A 55 -7.31 -2.00 -1.42
CA THR A 55 -7.41 -3.15 -0.52
C THR A 55 -8.85 -3.29 -0.03
N LEU A 56 -9.39 -4.50 -0.14
CA LEU A 56 -10.65 -4.89 0.48
C LEU A 56 -10.35 -5.61 1.79
N PHE A 57 -10.79 -5.03 2.90
CA PHE A 57 -10.72 -5.64 4.21
C PHE A 57 -11.95 -6.49 4.49
N LEU A 58 -11.74 -7.74 4.90
CA LEU A 58 -12.78 -8.68 5.30
C LEU A 58 -12.61 -9.01 6.78
N ASP A 59 -13.56 -8.57 7.61
CA ASP A 59 -13.60 -8.93 9.03
C ASP A 59 -14.71 -9.96 9.29
N PHE A 60 -14.35 -11.08 9.90
CA PHE A 60 -15.27 -12.16 10.26
C PHE A 60 -15.69 -12.10 11.74
N GLY A 61 -15.29 -11.06 12.46
CA GLY A 61 -15.64 -10.81 13.86
C GLY A 61 -14.90 -11.69 14.86
N ALA A 62 -13.76 -12.27 14.47
CA ALA A 62 -12.96 -13.11 15.35
C ALA A 62 -12.32 -12.32 16.51
N GLY A 63 -12.03 -11.03 16.30
CA GLY A 63 -11.48 -10.12 17.30
C GLY A 63 -12.53 -9.48 18.22
N PHE A 64 -13.80 -9.48 17.83
CA PHE A 64 -14.85 -8.79 18.58
C PHE A 64 -15.07 -9.40 19.96
N THR A 65 -15.16 -8.53 20.97
CA THR A 65 -15.47 -8.96 22.33
C THR A 65 -16.82 -9.68 22.35
N SER A 66 -16.84 -10.91 22.88
CA SER A 66 -18.03 -11.78 22.87
C SER A 66 -18.58 -12.12 21.48
N GLY A 67 -17.83 -11.87 20.41
CA GLY A 67 -18.30 -12.06 19.03
C GLY A 67 -19.37 -11.04 18.60
N GLU A 68 -19.40 -9.87 19.24
CA GLU A 68 -20.39 -8.82 18.97
C GLU A 68 -19.72 -7.48 18.61
N LEU A 69 -20.17 -6.86 17.53
CA LEU A 69 -19.83 -5.48 17.17
C LEU A 69 -20.95 -4.57 17.64
N HIS A 70 -20.66 -3.70 18.59
CA HIS A 70 -21.59 -2.69 19.12
C HIS A 70 -21.33 -1.34 18.46
N THR A 71 -22.39 -0.71 17.96
CA THR A 71 -22.37 0.63 17.36
C THR A 71 -23.78 1.25 17.43
N THR A 72 -23.98 2.41 16.81
CA THR A 72 -25.30 3.00 16.59
C THR A 72 -25.61 3.06 15.10
N VAL A 73 -26.89 3.27 14.73
CA VAL A 73 -27.29 3.48 13.33
C VAL A 73 -26.54 4.65 12.71
N GLY A 74 -26.38 5.75 13.44
CA GLY A 74 -25.65 6.93 13.00
C GLY A 74 -24.17 6.66 12.82
N ASP A 75 -23.53 6.04 13.81
CA ASP A 75 -22.09 5.72 13.74
C ASP A 75 -21.80 4.71 12.61
N TYR A 76 -22.67 3.72 12.39
CA TYR A 76 -22.51 2.76 11.30
C TYR A 76 -22.68 3.39 9.90
N ARG A 77 -23.57 4.37 9.75
CA ARG A 77 -23.68 5.18 8.54
C ARG A 77 -22.41 6.01 8.34
N ASP A 78 -21.94 6.63 9.40
CA ASP A 78 -20.80 7.55 9.42
C ASP A 78 -19.47 6.83 9.75
N ILE A 79 -19.31 5.59 9.27
CA ILE A 79 -18.22 4.67 9.65
C ILE A 79 -16.82 5.21 9.32
N ASP A 80 -16.69 5.97 8.24
CA ASP A 80 -15.49 6.66 7.77
C ASP A 80 -15.53 8.18 8.00
N GLY A 81 -16.46 8.65 8.84
CA GLY A 81 -16.60 10.06 9.19
C GLY A 81 -17.89 10.70 8.65
N THR A 82 -18.00 12.01 8.81
CA THR A 82 -19.19 12.79 8.44
C THR A 82 -18.82 13.86 7.42
N GLY A 83 -19.49 13.92 6.28
CA GLY A 83 -19.33 15.04 5.36
C GLY A 83 -19.43 14.67 3.89
N THR A 84 -18.85 15.51 3.03
CA THR A 84 -18.79 15.26 1.59
C THR A 84 -17.54 14.44 1.30
N GLY A 85 -17.72 13.16 0.98
CA GLY A 85 -16.62 12.21 0.77
C GLY A 85 -16.60 11.07 1.78
N ASP A 86 -17.20 11.32 2.96
CA ASP A 86 -17.33 10.36 4.06
C ASP A 86 -18.81 9.94 4.23
N GLY A 87 -19.09 9.11 5.23
CA GLY A 87 -20.43 8.59 5.50
C GLY A 87 -20.82 7.50 4.51
N THR A 88 -19.86 6.62 4.19
CA THR A 88 -20.05 5.57 3.17
C THR A 88 -20.71 4.31 3.72
N GLY A 89 -21.04 4.28 5.01
CA GLY A 89 -21.75 3.20 5.64
C GLY A 89 -23.21 3.09 5.17
N PRO A 90 -23.83 1.91 5.31
CA PRO A 90 -25.26 1.74 5.01
C PRO A 90 -26.14 2.64 5.88
N ASP A 91 -27.01 3.43 5.25
CA ASP A 91 -28.01 4.24 5.96
C ASP A 91 -29.22 3.37 6.35
N LEU A 92 -29.35 3.13 7.66
CA LEU A 92 -30.48 2.39 8.25
C LEU A 92 -31.51 3.31 8.91
N ASP A 93 -31.34 4.63 8.84
CA ASP A 93 -32.29 5.59 9.41
C ASP A 93 -33.66 5.48 8.73
N GLY A 94 -34.71 5.45 9.53
CA GLY A 94 -36.08 5.22 9.05
C GLY A 94 -36.37 3.79 8.57
N TYR A 95 -35.43 2.86 8.65
CA TYR A 95 -35.67 1.46 8.30
C TYR A 95 -36.50 0.76 9.39
N GLY A 96 -37.56 0.05 9.00
CA GLY A 96 -38.46 -0.64 9.93
C GLY A 96 -39.92 -0.62 9.50
N ALA A 97 -40.81 -1.05 10.38
CA ALA A 97 -42.25 -1.09 10.10
C ALA A 97 -43.08 -0.47 11.23
N GLY A 98 -44.14 0.25 10.87
CA GLY A 98 -45.13 0.77 11.82
C GLY A 98 -44.59 1.92 12.68
N LEU A 99 -44.36 1.67 13.96
CA LEU A 99 -43.77 2.65 14.91
C LEU A 99 -42.35 2.26 15.34
N SER A 100 -41.77 1.22 14.72
CA SER A 100 -40.47 0.65 15.05
C SER A 100 -39.50 0.91 13.92
N PHE A 101 -39.28 2.20 13.64
CA PHE A 101 -38.22 2.63 12.74
C PHE A 101 -36.94 2.82 13.54
N LEU A 102 -35.83 2.45 12.92
CA LEU A 102 -34.51 2.77 13.43
C LEU A 102 -34.27 4.28 13.31
N GLY A 103 -33.82 4.90 14.39
CA GLY A 103 -33.28 6.24 14.41
C GLY A 103 -31.77 6.23 14.56
N LEU A 104 -31.11 7.34 14.25
CA LEU A 104 -29.65 7.47 14.30
C LEU A 104 -29.00 7.08 15.63
N THR A 105 -29.71 7.24 16.76
CA THR A 105 -29.19 6.92 18.09
C THR A 105 -29.52 5.50 18.55
N ASP A 106 -30.24 4.72 17.74
CA ASP A 106 -30.60 3.36 18.11
C ASP A 106 -29.37 2.45 18.06
N ASP A 107 -29.28 1.58 19.06
CA ASP A 107 -28.19 0.61 19.18
C ASP A 107 -28.26 -0.42 18.06
N LEU A 108 -27.12 -0.66 17.42
CA LEU A 108 -26.92 -1.71 16.43
C LEU A 108 -25.89 -2.70 16.97
N VAL A 109 -26.30 -3.95 17.11
CA VAL A 109 -25.44 -5.03 17.59
C VAL A 109 -25.36 -6.12 16.53
N PHE A 110 -24.22 -6.20 15.84
CA PHE A 110 -23.94 -7.32 14.95
C PHE A 110 -23.39 -8.47 15.77
N LYS A 111 -23.98 -9.65 15.63
CA LYS A 111 -23.56 -10.85 16.35
C LYS A 111 -23.01 -11.86 15.35
N SER A 112 -21.93 -12.54 15.73
CA SER A 112 -21.44 -13.68 14.97
C SER A 112 -22.54 -14.72 14.80
N LEU A 113 -22.59 -15.32 13.60
CA LEU A 113 -23.52 -16.39 13.31
C LEU A 113 -23.21 -17.60 14.20
N ASN A 114 -24.23 -18.11 14.87
CA ASN A 114 -24.11 -19.35 15.62
C ASN A 114 -24.21 -20.54 14.66
N TYR A 115 -23.09 -20.83 13.97
CA TYR A 115 -23.06 -21.80 12.88
C TYR A 115 -21.76 -22.63 12.91
N ASP A 116 -21.92 -23.96 12.93
CA ASP A 116 -20.84 -24.96 12.82
C ASP A 116 -20.46 -25.10 11.35
N PHE A 117 -19.45 -24.34 10.93
CA PHE A 117 -19.00 -24.28 9.54
C PHE A 117 -18.07 -25.45 9.20
N ASP A 118 -17.24 -25.89 10.15
CA ASP A 118 -16.27 -26.96 9.91
C ASP A 118 -16.85 -28.37 10.11
N GLY A 119 -18.06 -28.48 10.67
CA GLY A 119 -18.82 -29.71 10.85
C GLY A 119 -18.37 -30.55 12.05
N ASN A 120 -17.69 -29.95 13.03
CA ASN A 120 -17.14 -30.65 14.19
C ASN A 120 -18.14 -30.77 15.38
N ALA A 121 -19.39 -30.33 15.21
CA ALA A 121 -20.47 -30.29 16.19
C ALA A 121 -20.27 -29.30 17.36
N THR A 122 -19.34 -28.35 17.24
CA THR A 122 -19.12 -27.27 18.21
C THR A 122 -19.02 -25.94 17.48
N VAL A 123 -19.69 -24.91 17.99
CA VAL A 123 -19.59 -23.56 17.42
C VAL A 123 -18.54 -22.78 18.19
N ASN A 124 -17.43 -22.43 17.52
CA ASN A 124 -16.29 -21.74 18.10
C ASN A 124 -15.50 -20.93 17.05
N THR A 125 -14.35 -20.36 17.43
CA THR A 125 -13.52 -19.53 16.54
C THR A 125 -12.92 -20.29 15.34
N ALA A 126 -12.77 -21.62 15.44
CA ALA A 126 -12.33 -22.45 14.32
C ALA A 126 -13.33 -22.42 13.17
N ASP A 127 -14.63 -22.29 13.43
CA ASP A 127 -15.66 -22.12 12.40
C ASP A 127 -15.47 -20.83 11.62
N LEU A 128 -15.21 -19.72 12.32
CA LEU A 128 -14.92 -18.43 11.68
C LEU A 128 -13.64 -18.49 10.83
N THR A 129 -12.62 -19.20 11.31
CA THR A 129 -11.38 -19.38 10.56
C THR A 129 -11.60 -20.26 9.32
N ALA A 130 -12.38 -21.33 9.44
CA ALA A 130 -12.74 -22.19 8.33
C ALA A 130 -13.57 -21.44 7.29
N LEU A 131 -14.52 -20.59 7.73
CA LEU A 131 -15.31 -19.71 6.87
C LEU A 131 -14.41 -18.72 6.12
N ALA A 132 -13.52 -18.02 6.82
CA ALA A 132 -12.59 -17.07 6.21
C ALA A 132 -11.73 -17.74 5.13
N ASN A 133 -11.14 -18.90 5.45
CA ASN A 133 -10.33 -19.68 4.51
C ASN A 133 -11.12 -20.17 3.28
N ALA A 134 -12.43 -20.39 3.41
CA ALA A 134 -13.28 -20.78 2.29
C ALA A 134 -13.72 -19.58 1.42
N VAL A 135 -13.92 -18.41 2.04
CA VAL A 135 -14.45 -17.21 1.38
C VAL A 135 -13.37 -16.40 0.67
N VAL A 136 -12.20 -16.20 1.30
CA VAL A 136 -11.13 -15.35 0.75
C VAL A 136 -10.72 -15.74 -0.67
N PRO A 137 -10.44 -17.02 -0.99
CA PRO A 137 -10.05 -17.40 -2.36
C PRO A 137 -11.15 -17.16 -3.41
N LEU A 138 -12.42 -17.13 -3.00
CA LEU A 138 -13.54 -16.84 -3.89
C LEU A 138 -13.60 -15.36 -4.22
N ILE A 139 -13.33 -14.50 -3.24
CA ILE A 139 -13.31 -13.05 -3.41
C ILE A 139 -12.06 -12.63 -4.20
N GLU A 140 -10.88 -13.13 -3.84
CA GLU A 140 -9.64 -12.91 -4.60
C GLU A 140 -9.83 -13.26 -6.08
N ARG A 141 -10.43 -14.41 -6.38
CA ARG A 141 -10.73 -14.81 -7.77
C ARG A 141 -11.72 -13.88 -8.46
N ALA A 142 -12.73 -13.37 -7.73
CA ALA A 142 -13.70 -12.44 -8.30
C ALA A 142 -13.08 -11.07 -8.57
N LEU A 143 -12.08 -10.68 -7.79
CA LEU A 143 -11.41 -9.39 -7.85
C LEU A 143 -10.09 -9.41 -8.65
N GLU A 144 -9.63 -10.57 -9.10
CA GLU A 144 -8.45 -10.75 -9.96
C GLU A 144 -8.36 -9.73 -11.12
N PRO A 145 -9.45 -9.36 -11.82
CA PRO A 145 -9.36 -8.40 -12.92
C PRO A 145 -9.09 -6.95 -12.50
N PHE A 146 -9.29 -6.60 -11.23
CA PHE A 146 -9.32 -5.22 -10.75
C PHE A 146 -8.08 -4.80 -9.95
N ASP A 147 -7.10 -5.70 -9.77
CA ASP A 147 -5.90 -5.46 -8.95
C ASP A 147 -6.27 -4.94 -7.54
N ILE A 148 -7.26 -5.58 -6.93
CA ILE A 148 -7.71 -5.31 -5.57
C ILE A 148 -7.14 -6.39 -4.67
N ASP A 149 -6.37 -5.98 -3.67
CA ASP A 149 -5.86 -6.88 -2.64
C ASP A 149 -6.98 -7.23 -1.65
N VAL A 150 -6.92 -8.42 -1.06
CA VAL A 150 -7.94 -8.91 -0.13
C VAL A 150 -7.25 -9.29 1.17
N GLU A 151 -7.49 -8.52 2.22
CA GLU A 151 -6.89 -8.75 3.53
C GLU A 151 -7.95 -9.14 4.56
N ILE A 152 -7.62 -10.12 5.41
CA ILE A 152 -8.44 -10.42 6.58
C ILE A 152 -8.12 -9.40 7.67
N ALA A 153 -9.12 -8.62 8.08
CA ALA A 153 -9.04 -7.74 9.23
C ALA A 153 -9.45 -8.47 10.51
N SER A 154 -9.04 -7.92 11.66
CA SER A 154 -9.38 -8.43 12.99
C SER A 154 -9.52 -7.27 13.97
N ALA A 155 -10.54 -6.44 13.77
CA ALA A 155 -10.88 -5.37 14.70
C ALA A 155 -11.43 -5.95 16.02
N ASN A 156 -11.18 -5.27 17.15
CA ASN A 156 -11.72 -5.70 18.44
C ASN A 156 -13.07 -5.03 18.76
N ASP A 157 -13.32 -3.88 18.17
CA ASP A 157 -14.54 -3.10 18.31
C ASP A 157 -14.76 -2.15 17.11
N PHE A 158 -15.81 -1.33 17.17
CA PHE A 158 -16.14 -0.39 16.11
C PHE A 158 -15.08 0.70 15.91
N SER A 159 -14.43 1.17 16.99
CA SER A 159 -13.38 2.18 16.92
C SER A 159 -12.15 1.67 16.19
N ASP A 160 -11.80 0.39 16.36
CA ASP A 160 -10.71 -0.26 15.62
C ASP A 160 -11.02 -0.33 14.11
N VAL A 161 -12.28 -0.59 13.74
CA VAL A 161 -12.73 -0.55 12.33
C VAL A 161 -12.53 0.86 11.76
N GLN A 162 -13.01 1.89 12.44
CA GLN A 162 -12.85 3.28 11.99
C GLN A 162 -11.38 3.68 11.89
N THR A 163 -10.54 3.24 12.84
CA THR A 163 -9.09 3.50 12.80
C THR A 163 -8.45 2.84 11.58
N THR A 164 -8.84 1.61 11.25
CA THR A 164 -8.31 0.89 10.09
C THR A 164 -8.71 1.57 8.78
N LEU A 165 -9.97 2.01 8.66
CA LEU A 165 -10.43 2.77 7.49
C LEU A 165 -9.70 4.11 7.39
N GLY A 166 -9.57 4.84 8.49
CA GLY A 166 -8.88 6.13 8.53
C GLY A 166 -7.37 6.07 8.22
N LEU A 167 -6.74 4.89 8.32
CA LEU A 167 -5.36 4.70 7.83
C LEU A 167 -5.29 4.66 6.29
N ASN A 168 -6.40 4.36 5.62
CA ASN A 168 -6.51 4.34 4.16
C ASN A 168 -6.98 5.67 3.58
N ASP A 169 -7.43 6.60 4.43
CA ASP A 169 -7.65 7.98 4.03
C ASP A 169 -6.29 8.59 3.71
N LEU A 170 -6.05 8.84 2.42
CA LEU A 170 -4.82 9.48 1.92
C LEU A 170 -4.48 10.73 2.73
N ASP A 171 -3.22 11.15 2.68
CA ASP A 171 -2.82 12.46 3.19
C ASP A 171 -3.81 13.53 2.69
N SER A 172 -4.40 14.27 3.62
CA SER A 172 -5.27 15.43 3.40
C SER A 172 -4.72 16.47 2.41
N SER A 173 -3.42 16.41 2.08
CA SER A 173 -2.76 17.22 1.05
C SER A 173 -3.04 16.77 -0.40
N GLY A 174 -3.50 15.53 -0.61
CA GLY A 174 -3.72 14.95 -1.94
C GLY A 174 -2.42 14.62 -2.70
N GLU A 175 -1.27 14.59 -2.03
CA GLU A 175 -0.02 14.13 -2.63
C GLU A 175 0.04 12.59 -2.61
N PHE A 176 0.09 11.99 -3.79
CA PHE A 176 0.52 10.60 -3.97
C PHE A 176 2.06 10.59 -3.90
N ASP A 177 2.64 9.76 -3.04
CA ASP A 177 4.08 9.74 -2.74
C ASP A 177 4.98 9.12 -3.83
#